data_AF-A0A2T6ZY69-F1
#
_entry.id   AF-A0A2T6ZY69-F1
#
_cell.length_a   1.000
_cell.length_b   1.000
_cell.length_c   1.000
_cell.angle_alpha   90.00
_cell.angle_beta   90.00
_cell.angle_gamma   90.00
#
_symmetry.space_group_name_H-M   'P 1'
#
loop_
_entity.id
_entity.type
_entity.pdbx_description
1 polymer ?
#
loop_
_entity_poly.entity_id
_entity_poly.type
_entity_poly.pdbx_seq_one_letter_code
_entity_poly.pdbx_strand_id
1 'polypeptide(L)'
;MVDIICIFTDTFDTPDNNEQLVERDEKPLQPGNYFIVTNGSIALTEEAPLLRALSLHSGSRIVSFRDAVRERDRRCVIIGLPVLRPDVWGWDFFHVAHIFPLAYEDHWNQSNFSRWITVPPANESDGSIHSVQDGMLLTPNMHALFDAYIYQSIRTYEQLDP
;
A
#
# COMPACT_ATOMS: atom_id res chain seq x y z
N MET A 1 -22.44 -4.49 8.81
CA MET A 1 -21.71 -5.39 7.89
C MET A 1 -20.32 -5.49 8.49
N VAL A 2 -19.87 -6.68 8.87
CA VAL A 2 -18.52 -6.87 9.42
C VAL A 2 -17.63 -7.19 8.24
N ASP A 3 -16.69 -6.32 7.95
CA ASP A 3 -15.69 -6.57 6.92
C ASP A 3 -14.65 -7.51 7.54
N ILE A 4 -14.53 -8.71 6.98
CA ILE A 4 -13.54 -9.71 7.40
C ILE A 4 -12.38 -9.63 6.41
N ILE A 5 -11.18 -9.38 6.93
CA ILE A 5 -9.96 -9.38 6.13
C ILE A 5 -9.19 -10.68 6.44
N CYS A 6 -8.89 -11.44 5.39
CA CYS A 6 -8.14 -12.68 5.47
C CYS A 6 -6.71 -12.46 4.94
N ILE A 7 -5.71 -12.93 5.69
CA ILE A 7 -4.31 -12.94 5.29
C ILE A 7 -3.94 -14.37 4.89
N PHE A 8 -3.39 -14.52 3.70
CA PHE A 8 -2.99 -15.80 3.13
C PHE A 8 -1.46 -15.87 3.00
N THR A 9 -0.87 -17.03 3.30
CA THR A 9 0.57 -17.27 3.07
C THR A 9 0.87 -17.82 1.68
N ASP A 10 -0.16 -18.11 0.89
CA ASP A 10 -0.08 -18.61 -0.48
C ASP A 10 -1.28 -18.08 -1.27
N THR A 11 -1.27 -18.33 -2.58
CA THR A 11 -2.43 -18.17 -3.45
C THR A 11 -3.64 -18.94 -2.91
N PHE A 12 -4.82 -18.36 -3.14
CA PHE A 12 -6.09 -18.99 -2.81
C PHE A 12 -6.91 -19.25 -4.09
N ASP A 13 -7.99 -19.99 -4.00
CA ASP A 13 -9.03 -20.14 -5.02
C ASP A 13 -10.39 -19.94 -4.34
N THR A 14 -11.36 -19.47 -5.11
CA THR A 14 -12.71 -19.20 -4.62
C THR A 14 -13.75 -19.97 -5.44
N PRO A 15 -14.03 -21.23 -5.12
CA PRO A 15 -15.16 -21.95 -5.69
C PRO A 15 -16.48 -21.46 -5.10
N ASP A 16 -17.54 -21.46 -5.91
CA ASP A 16 -18.90 -21.19 -5.48
C ASP A 16 -19.52 -22.40 -4.73
N ASN A 17 -20.78 -22.25 -4.32
CA ASN A 17 -21.50 -23.30 -3.60
C ASN A 17 -21.75 -24.59 -4.42
N ASN A 18 -21.51 -24.57 -5.73
CA ASN A 18 -21.57 -25.73 -6.62
C ASN A 18 -20.16 -26.28 -6.92
N GLU A 19 -19.15 -25.86 -6.15
CA GLU A 19 -17.74 -26.22 -6.33
C GLU A 19 -17.14 -25.74 -7.66
N GLN A 20 -17.79 -24.79 -8.34
CA GLN A 20 -17.28 -24.22 -9.57
C GLN A 20 -16.30 -23.10 -9.26
N LEU A 21 -15.08 -23.19 -9.78
CA LEU A 21 -14.08 -22.14 -9.65
C LEU A 21 -14.61 -20.83 -10.23
N VAL A 22 -14.63 -19.78 -9.41
CA VAL A 22 -14.94 -18.43 -9.85
C VAL A 22 -13.71 -17.83 -10.51
N GLU A 23 -13.89 -17.27 -11.71
CA GLU A 23 -12.83 -16.60 -12.43
C GLU A 23 -12.32 -15.39 -11.65
N ARG A 24 -11.00 -15.22 -11.61
CA ARG A 24 -10.35 -14.03 -11.06
C ARG A 24 -10.37 -12.91 -12.09
N ASP A 25 -11.42 -12.11 -12.06
CA ASP A 25 -11.56 -10.91 -12.87
C ASP A 25 -11.62 -9.63 -12.00
N GLU A 26 -11.71 -8.47 -12.64
CA GLU A 26 -11.84 -7.18 -11.95
C GLU A 26 -13.29 -6.87 -11.53
N LYS A 27 -14.23 -7.83 -11.66
CA LYS A 27 -15.63 -7.62 -11.30
C LYS A 27 -15.86 -8.00 -9.84
N PRO A 28 -16.74 -7.27 -9.13
CA PRO A 28 -17.14 -7.66 -7.79
C PRO A 28 -17.77 -9.06 -7.77
N LEU A 29 -17.39 -9.86 -6.77
CA LEU A 29 -18.07 -11.11 -6.46
C LEU A 29 -19.55 -10.84 -6.21
N GLN A 30 -20.40 -11.66 -6.84
CA GLN A 30 -21.84 -11.54 -6.64
C GLN A 30 -22.21 -12.04 -5.23
N PRO A 31 -23.25 -11.50 -4.59
CA PRO A 31 -23.71 -12.00 -3.30
C PRO A 31 -24.00 -13.52 -3.36
N GLY A 32 -23.39 -14.30 -2.47
CA GLY A 32 -23.49 -15.75 -2.47
C GLY A 32 -22.60 -16.43 -1.43
N ASN A 33 -22.61 -17.76 -1.42
CA ASN A 33 -21.73 -18.57 -0.59
C ASN A 33 -20.54 -19.03 -1.43
N TYR A 34 -19.34 -18.75 -0.94
CA TYR A 34 -18.08 -19.15 -1.58
C TYR A 34 -17.20 -19.84 -0.55
N PHE A 35 -16.38 -20.75 -1.03
CA PHE A 35 -15.31 -21.32 -0.26
C PHE A 35 -14.03 -20.55 -0.53
N ILE A 36 -13.12 -20.54 0.45
CA ILE A 36 -11.76 -20.05 0.25
C ILE A 36 -10.84 -21.26 0.42
N VAL A 37 -10.19 -21.66 -0.66
CA VAL A 37 -9.31 -22.82 -0.69
C VAL A 37 -7.89 -22.33 -0.89
N THR A 38 -6.94 -22.78 -0.08
CA THR A 38 -5.52 -22.45 -0.24
C THR A 38 -4.66 -23.61 0.25
N ASN A 39 -3.48 -23.76 -0.32
CA ASN A 39 -2.46 -24.68 0.20
C ASN A 39 -1.69 -24.08 1.40
N GLY A 40 -1.83 -22.76 1.62
CA GLY A 40 -1.23 -22.04 2.73
C GLY A 40 -2.09 -22.00 3.99
N SER A 41 -1.71 -21.17 4.95
CA SER A 41 -2.54 -20.85 6.11
C SER A 41 -3.39 -19.61 5.87
N ILE A 42 -4.58 -19.59 6.47
CA ILE A 42 -5.48 -18.44 6.53
C ILE A 42 -5.47 -17.89 7.95
N ALA A 43 -5.22 -16.59 8.09
CA ALA A 43 -5.41 -15.87 9.34
C ALA A 43 -6.46 -14.78 9.16
N LEU A 44 -7.40 -14.68 10.10
CA LEU A 44 -8.29 -13.52 10.19
C LEU A 44 -7.55 -12.41 10.93
N THR A 45 -7.64 -11.18 10.40
CA THR A 45 -7.15 -10.02 11.14
C THR A 45 -8.29 -9.35 11.89
N GLU A 46 -8.02 -9.03 13.16
CA GLU A 46 -8.88 -8.19 14.00
C GLU A 46 -8.53 -6.70 13.81
N GLU A 47 -7.59 -6.38 12.92
CA GLU A 47 -7.23 -5.01 12.58
C GLU A 47 -8.33 -4.38 11.72
N ALA A 48 -8.93 -3.29 12.23
CA ALA A 48 -10.00 -2.60 11.53
C ALA A 48 -9.45 -1.88 10.27
N PRO A 49 -10.08 -2.02 9.10
CA PRO A 49 -9.72 -1.23 7.94
C PRO A 49 -9.97 0.25 8.22
N LEU A 50 -8.94 1.07 8.03
CA LEU A 50 -9.08 2.51 8.16
C LEU A 50 -9.59 3.11 6.85
N LEU A 51 -10.68 3.86 6.94
CA LEU A 51 -11.03 4.80 5.88
C LEU A 51 -9.93 5.84 5.81
N ARG A 52 -9.50 6.20 4.60
CA ARG A 52 -8.48 7.23 4.42
C ARG A 52 -9.18 8.55 4.62
N ALA A 53 -8.94 9.18 5.78
CA ALA A 53 -9.16 10.61 5.89
C ALA A 53 -8.33 11.28 4.81
N LEU A 54 -8.95 12.20 4.05
CA LEU A 54 -8.21 13.09 3.15
C LEU A 54 -7.04 13.65 3.96
N SER A 55 -5.83 13.28 3.59
CA SER A 55 -4.60 13.82 4.15
C SER A 55 -4.57 15.30 3.77
N LEU A 56 -5.26 16.13 4.54
CA LEU A 56 -5.09 17.57 4.55
C LEU A 56 -3.74 17.84 5.21
N HIS A 57 -2.65 17.54 4.48
CA HIS A 57 -1.28 17.98 4.76
C HIS A 57 -0.96 18.13 6.26
N SER A 58 -1.23 17.11 7.08
CA SER A 58 -1.01 17.21 8.52
C SER A 58 0.23 16.40 8.88
N GLY A 59 1.34 17.11 9.06
CA GLY A 59 2.61 16.59 9.53
C GLY A 59 3.79 17.31 8.87
N SER A 60 4.80 17.64 9.67
CA SER A 60 6.08 18.15 9.17
C SER A 60 6.60 17.14 8.15
N ARG A 61 6.70 17.50 6.86
CA ARG A 61 7.26 16.58 5.85
C ARG A 61 8.72 16.31 6.22
N ILE A 62 8.95 15.16 6.84
CA ILE A 62 10.27 14.74 7.29
C ILE A 62 11.16 14.54 6.06
N VAL A 63 12.19 15.37 5.96
CA VAL A 63 13.07 15.46 4.79
C VAL A 63 13.81 14.14 4.56
N SER A 64 14.35 13.56 5.63
CA SER A 64 15.03 12.25 5.64
C SER A 64 14.15 11.13 5.07
N PHE A 65 12.90 11.02 5.52
CA PHE A 65 11.92 10.06 4.97
C PHE A 65 11.67 10.30 3.49
N ARG A 66 11.36 11.53 3.10
CA ARG A 66 11.08 11.89 1.72
C ARG A 66 12.25 11.55 0.79
N ASP A 67 13.47 11.90 1.20
CA ASP A 67 14.65 11.73 0.38
C ASP A 67 15.06 10.24 0.30
N ALA A 68 14.87 9.47 1.37
CA ALA A 68 15.10 8.02 1.36
C ALA A 68 14.12 7.25 0.45
N VAL A 69 12.82 7.60 0.47
CA VAL A 69 11.83 7.00 -0.45
C VAL A 69 12.14 7.34 -1.90
N ARG A 70 12.52 8.59 -2.17
CA ARG A 70 12.94 9.06 -3.49
C ARG A 70 14.11 8.25 -4.04
N GLU A 71 15.14 8.06 -3.23
CA GLU A 71 16.33 7.30 -3.63
C GLU A 71 16.04 5.80 -3.82
N ARG A 72 15.14 5.22 -3.02
CA ARG A 72 14.72 3.82 -3.19
C ARG A 72 13.94 3.61 -4.49
N ASP A 73 12.94 4.45 -4.76
CA ASP A 73 11.97 4.16 -5.82
C ASP A 73 12.47 4.60 -7.19
N ARG A 74 12.97 5.84 -7.30
CA ARG A 74 13.44 6.49 -8.55
C ARG A 74 12.48 6.38 -9.74
N ARG A 75 11.20 6.08 -9.49
CA ARG A 75 10.11 5.98 -10.46
C ARG A 75 8.78 6.10 -9.74
N CYS A 76 7.70 6.41 -10.46
CA CYS A 76 6.37 6.21 -9.92
C CYS A 76 6.09 4.71 -9.80
N VAL A 77 5.86 4.20 -8.59
CA VAL A 77 5.71 2.75 -8.37
C VAL A 77 4.44 2.17 -8.99
N ILE A 78 3.40 2.99 -9.18
CA ILE A 78 2.11 2.55 -9.75
C ILE A 78 2.15 2.44 -11.28
N ILE A 79 2.81 3.38 -11.97
CA ILE A 79 2.82 3.43 -13.45
C ILE A 79 4.20 3.18 -14.07
N GLY A 80 5.22 2.92 -13.25
CA GLY A 80 6.59 2.67 -13.69
C GLY A 80 7.34 3.89 -14.24
N LEU A 81 6.74 5.08 -14.30
CA LEU A 81 7.35 6.27 -14.91
C LEU A 81 8.67 6.64 -14.20
N PRO A 82 9.84 6.55 -14.85
CA PRO A 82 11.12 6.79 -14.21
C PRO A 82 11.35 8.28 -13.92
N VAL A 83 12.12 8.55 -12.86
CA VAL A 83 12.60 9.90 -12.54
C VAL A 83 13.81 10.20 -13.43
N LEU A 84 13.66 11.16 -14.35
CA LEU A 84 14.72 11.56 -15.27
C LEU A 84 15.57 12.67 -14.66
N ARG A 85 16.88 12.43 -14.53
CA ARG A 85 17.88 13.43 -14.11
C ARG A 85 17.44 14.24 -12.87
N PRO A 86 17.24 13.58 -11.71
CA PRO A 86 16.84 14.27 -10.47
C PRO A 86 17.87 15.31 -10.00
N ASP A 87 19.12 15.19 -10.46
CA ASP A 87 20.20 16.16 -10.27
C ASP A 87 19.96 17.51 -10.98
N VAL A 88 19.20 17.50 -12.08
CA VAL A 88 18.94 18.69 -12.92
C VAL A 88 17.53 19.23 -12.72
N TRP A 89 16.54 18.34 -12.77
CA TRP A 89 15.12 18.72 -12.74
C TRP A 89 14.49 18.55 -11.36
N GLY A 90 15.27 18.13 -10.38
CA GLY A 90 14.78 17.85 -9.04
C GLY A 90 13.74 16.73 -9.04
N TRP A 91 12.75 16.88 -8.15
CA TRP A 91 11.72 15.88 -7.89
C TRP A 91 10.32 16.46 -8.06
N ASP A 92 10.19 17.57 -8.78
CA ASP A 92 8.98 18.41 -8.82
C ASP A 92 7.76 17.67 -9.39
N PHE A 93 7.99 16.64 -10.20
CA PHE A 93 6.94 15.81 -10.80
C PHE A 93 6.60 14.56 -9.96
N PHE A 94 7.14 14.44 -8.75
CA PHE A 94 6.95 13.27 -7.90
C PHE A 94 6.71 13.65 -6.45
N HIS A 95 5.70 13.03 -5.86
CA HIS A 95 5.32 13.17 -4.47
C HIS A 95 5.61 11.86 -3.73
N VAL A 96 6.05 12.00 -2.49
CA VAL A 96 6.12 10.86 -1.56
C VAL A 96 4.79 10.78 -0.82
N ALA A 97 4.19 9.60 -0.83
CA ALA A 97 2.97 9.25 -0.10
C ALA A 97 3.30 8.21 0.96
N HIS A 98 2.67 8.29 2.13
CA HIS A 98 2.68 7.18 3.07
C HIS A 98 1.64 6.12 2.67
N ILE A 99 1.96 4.85 2.82
CA ILE A 99 1.04 3.73 2.61
C ILE A 99 0.03 3.75 3.75
N PHE A 100 0.52 3.63 4.99
CA PHE A 100 -0.29 3.89 6.17
C PHE A 100 -0.47 5.40 6.36
N PRO A 101 -1.71 5.93 6.39
CA PRO A 101 -1.89 7.37 6.36
C PRO A 101 -1.33 8.03 7.62
N LEU A 102 -0.48 9.05 7.44
CA LEU A 102 0.12 9.82 8.54
C LEU A 102 -0.92 10.43 9.51
N ALA A 103 -2.11 10.74 9.02
CA ALA A 103 -3.22 11.23 9.84
C ALA A 103 -3.65 10.26 10.96
N TYR A 104 -3.25 8.99 10.88
CA TYR A 104 -3.52 7.95 11.87
C TYR A 104 -2.27 7.53 12.65
N GLU A 105 -1.26 8.40 12.78
CA GLU A 105 -0.03 8.10 13.52
C GLU A 105 -0.29 7.64 14.97
N ASP A 106 -1.25 8.26 15.67
CA ASP A 106 -1.64 7.81 17.00
C ASP A 106 -2.14 6.36 17.01
N HIS A 107 -2.94 5.99 16.01
CA HIS A 107 -3.44 4.63 15.87
C HIS A 107 -2.32 3.66 15.46
N TRP A 108 -1.39 4.09 14.59
CA TRP A 108 -0.18 3.34 14.28
C TRP A 108 0.61 2.97 15.53
N ASN A 109 0.82 3.94 16.41
CA ASN A 109 1.57 3.76 17.66
C ASN A 109 0.81 2.88 18.66
N GLN A 110 -0.47 3.14 18.89
CA GLN A 110 -1.30 2.37 19.83
C GLN A 110 -1.49 0.92 19.41
N SER A 111 -1.65 0.68 18.11
CA SER A 111 -1.82 -0.66 17.55
C SER A 111 -0.50 -1.37 17.28
N ASN A 112 0.64 -0.75 17.59
CA ASN A 112 1.99 -1.28 17.37
C ASN A 112 2.24 -1.76 15.92
N PHE A 113 1.74 -1.01 14.93
CA PHE A 113 1.89 -1.40 13.51
C PHE A 113 3.34 -1.33 13.01
N SER A 114 4.22 -0.68 13.76
CA SER A 114 5.67 -0.73 13.57
C SER A 114 6.23 -2.16 13.54
N ARG A 115 5.56 -3.15 14.14
CA ARG A 115 5.94 -4.57 14.05
C ARG A 115 6.02 -5.10 12.62
N TRP A 116 5.29 -4.49 11.68
CA TRP A 116 5.25 -4.90 10.27
C TRP A 116 6.40 -4.31 9.45
N ILE A 117 7.14 -3.36 10.03
CA ILE A 117 8.28 -2.73 9.39
C ILE A 117 9.53 -3.57 9.60
N THR A 118 10.22 -3.85 8.49
CA THR A 118 11.53 -4.52 8.49
C THR A 118 12.67 -3.56 8.17
N VAL A 119 12.35 -2.40 7.57
CA VAL A 119 13.32 -1.34 7.23
C VAL A 119 13.07 -0.13 8.14
N PRO A 120 13.96 0.23 9.05
CA PRO A 120 13.75 1.37 9.96
C PRO A 120 13.68 2.72 9.20
N PRO A 121 13.18 3.79 9.83
CA PRO A 121 13.27 5.14 9.29
C PRO A 121 14.74 5.54 9.09
N ALA A 122 14.99 6.42 8.12
CA ALA A 122 16.35 6.92 7.82
C ALA A 122 16.97 7.68 9.00
N ASN A 123 16.14 8.24 9.88
CA ASN A 123 16.55 8.78 11.16
C ASN A 123 15.57 8.29 12.23
N GLU A 124 16.08 7.62 13.26
CA GLU A 124 15.27 6.96 14.30
C GLU A 124 14.43 7.94 15.12
N SER A 125 14.86 9.21 15.25
CA SER A 125 14.09 10.23 15.96
C SER A 125 12.81 10.64 15.25
N ASP A 126 12.67 10.29 13.97
CA ASP A 126 11.55 10.70 13.14
C ASP A 126 10.30 9.87 13.44
N GLY A 127 10.42 8.71 14.08
CA GLY A 127 9.32 7.80 14.36
C GLY A 127 9.15 6.70 13.31
N SER A 128 8.63 5.55 13.76
CA SER A 128 8.57 4.33 12.93
C SER A 128 7.63 4.41 11.73
N ILE A 129 6.61 5.28 11.79
CA ILE A 129 5.72 5.56 10.65
C ILE A 129 6.46 6.22 9.48
N HIS A 130 7.62 6.82 9.73
CA HIS A 130 8.50 7.38 8.71
C HIS A 130 9.53 6.35 8.20
N SER A 131 9.25 5.05 8.39
CA SER A 131 9.97 3.98 7.71
C SER A 131 9.89 4.16 6.20
N VAL A 132 11.01 3.95 5.50
CA VAL A 132 11.03 3.95 4.02
C VAL A 132 10.04 2.92 3.47
N GLN A 133 9.86 1.78 4.13
CA GLN A 133 8.92 0.72 3.72
C GLN A 133 7.46 1.23 3.69
N ASP A 134 7.11 2.19 4.54
CA ASP A 134 5.78 2.82 4.56
C ASP A 134 5.64 3.96 3.54
N GLY A 135 6.66 4.25 2.74
CA GLY A 135 6.62 5.30 1.72
C GLY A 135 6.48 4.77 0.30
N MET A 136 5.91 5.58 -0.59
CA MET A 136 5.88 5.35 -2.03
C MET A 136 6.10 6.64 -2.81
N LEU A 137 6.85 6.56 -3.89
CA LEU A 137 7.01 7.65 -4.84
C LEU A 137 5.95 7.56 -5.95
N LEU A 138 5.17 8.63 -6.10
CA LEU A 138 4.03 8.71 -7.02
C LEU A 138 4.08 9.99 -7.86
N THR A 139 3.54 9.96 -9.08
CA THR A 139 3.20 11.21 -9.77
C THR A 139 2.04 11.91 -9.04
N PRO A 140 1.87 13.24 -9.17
CA PRO A 140 0.79 13.98 -8.52
C PRO A 140 -0.60 13.37 -8.77
N ASN A 141 -0.87 12.96 -10.02
CA ASN A 141 -2.13 12.32 -10.39
C ASN A 141 -2.31 10.98 -9.69
N MET A 142 -1.27 10.13 -9.67
CA MET A 142 -1.34 8.82 -9.01
C MET A 142 -1.45 8.95 -7.49
N HIS A 143 -0.81 9.95 -6.89
CA HIS A 143 -0.98 10.25 -5.47
C HIS A 143 -2.44 10.62 -5.15
N ALA A 144 -3.05 11.52 -5.94
CA ALA A 144 -4.45 11.90 -5.74
C ALA A 144 -5.41 10.71 -5.89
N LEU A 145 -5.19 9.84 -6.86
CA LEU A 145 -6.00 8.63 -7.06
C LEU A 145 -5.79 7.58 -5.98
N PHE A 146 -4.55 7.43 -5.50
CA PHE A 146 -4.23 6.60 -4.36
C PHE A 146 -4.95 7.10 -3.12
N ASP A 147 -4.88 8.39 -2.82
CA ASP A 147 -5.57 9.00 -1.68
C ASP A 147 -7.09 8.85 -1.73
N ALA A 148 -7.67 8.80 -2.93
CA ALA A 148 -9.09 8.57 -3.16
C ALA A 148 -9.50 7.08 -3.16
N TYR A 149 -8.58 6.15 -2.90
CA TYR A 149 -8.80 4.70 -3.02
C TYR A 149 -9.33 4.24 -4.39
N ILE A 150 -9.07 5.02 -5.44
CA ILE A 150 -9.44 4.66 -6.82
C ILE A 150 -8.47 3.60 -7.36
N TYR A 151 -7.19 3.66 -6.97
CA TYR A 151 -6.21 2.61 -7.21
C TYR A 151 -5.86 1.91 -5.88
N GLN A 152 -6.14 0.61 -5.81
CA GLN A 152 -5.88 -0.23 -4.62
C GLN A 152 -4.83 -1.33 -4.87
N SER A 153 -4.45 -1.54 -6.14
CA SER A 153 -3.47 -2.55 -6.55
C SER A 153 -2.15 -1.87 -6.91
N ILE A 154 -1.09 -2.16 -6.14
CA ILE A 154 0.29 -2.00 -6.60
C ILE A 154 0.62 -3.30 -7.33
N ARG A 155 0.52 -3.34 -8.66
CA ARG A 155 1.14 -4.44 -9.40
C ARG A 155 2.64 -4.31 -9.19
N THR A 156 3.28 -5.31 -8.61
CA THR A 156 4.72 -5.49 -8.79
C THR A 156 4.93 -5.66 -10.29
N TYR A 157 5.64 -4.72 -10.92
CA TYR A 157 6.04 -4.78 -12.32
C TYR A 157 7.12 -5.87 -12.54
N GLU A 158 6.85 -7.10 -12.11
CA GLU A 158 7.71 -8.27 -12.37
C GLU A 158 7.20 -9.14 -13.54
N GLN A 159 6.17 -8.69 -14.28
CA GLN A 159 5.61 -9.46 -15.39
C GLN A 159 5.31 -8.63 -16.65
N LEU A 160 6.16 -7.65 -16.97
CA LEU A 160 6.17 -7.02 -18.28
C LEU A 160 7.61 -6.92 -18.79
N ASP A 161 8.25 -8.07 -18.99
CA ASP A 161 9.25 -8.21 -20.03
C ASP A 161 8.63 -9.07 -21.17
N PRO A 162 8.74 -8.65 -22.43
CA PRO A 162 8.24 -9.40 -23.58
C PRO A 162 9.03 -10.68 -23.88
#